data_AF-T1H181-F1
#
_entry.id   AF-T1H181-F1
#
_cell.length_a   1.000
_cell.length_b   1.000
_cell.length_c   1.000
_cell.angle_alpha   90.00
_cell.angle_beta   90.00
_cell.angle_gamma   90.00
#
_symmetry.space_group_name_H-M   'P 1'
#
loop_
_entity.id
_entity.type
_entity.pdbx_description
1 polymer ?
#
loop_
_entity_poly.entity_id
_entity_poly.type
_entity_poly.pdbx_seq_one_letter_code
_entity_poly.pdbx_strand_id
1 'polypeptide(L)' 'MKAVILLFVLGVIGSSLAVIHDNCSLARELKNHDIPEEDIPTWVCLANHESGFNTHHVGVPDPSNR' A
#
# COMPACT_ATOMS: atom_id res chain seq x y z
N MET A 1 -27.60 16.43 -16.21
CA MET A 1 -27.49 15.28 -15.26
C MET A 1 -26.57 14.18 -15.79
N LYS A 2 -26.81 13.59 -16.98
CA LYS A 2 -25.95 12.54 -17.56
C LYS A 2 -24.45 12.90 -17.67
N ALA A 3 -24.16 14.13 -18.11
CA ALA A 3 -22.78 14.62 -18.22
C ALA A 3 -22.08 14.77 -16.85
N VAL A 4 -22.83 15.17 -15.81
CA VAL A 4 -22.30 15.30 -14.44
C VAL A 4 -21.99 13.92 -13.86
N ILE A 5 -22.87 12.94 -14.11
CA ILE A 5 -22.65 11.54 -13.69
C ILE A 5 -21.43 10.96 -14.41
N LEU A 6 -21.29 11.21 -15.72
CA LEU A 6 -20.11 10.77 -16.49
C LEU A 6 -18.81 11.37 -15.94
N LEU A 7 -18.79 12.67 -15.62
CA LEU A 7 -17.63 13.34 -15.04
C LEU A 7 -17.28 12.79 -13.66
N PHE A 8 -18.28 12.52 -12.83
CA PHE A 8 -18.08 11.96 -11.50
C PHE A 8 -17.54 10.52 -11.57
N VAL A 9 -18.10 9.68 -12.46
CA VAL A 9 -17.62 8.31 -12.69
C VAL A 9 -16.18 8.32 -13.19
N LEU A 10 -15.84 9.18 -14.14
CA LEU A 10 -14.45 9.31 -14.64
C LEU A 10 -13.48 9.78 -13.55
N GLY A 11 -13.91 10.66 -12.64
CA GLY A 11 -13.09 11.11 -11.52
C GLY A 11 -12.82 10.03 -10.47
N VAL A 12 -13.81 9.16 -10.21
CA VAL A 12 -13.70 8.09 -9.18
C VAL A 12 -12.87 6.90 -9.66
N ILE A 13 -12.83 6.62 -10.97
CA ILE A 13 -12.05 5.48 -11.52
C ILE A 13 -10.53 5.65 -11.30
N GLY A 14 -10.03 6.87 -11.07
CA GLY A 14 -8.60 7.13 -10.84
C GLY A 14 -8.07 6.85 -9.43
N SER A 15 -8.92 6.45 -8.48
CA SER A 15 -8.57 6.45 -7.04
C SER A 15 -7.95 5.14 -6.52
N SER A 16 -7.78 4.10 -7.34
CA SER A 16 -7.20 2.82 -6.91
C SER A 16 -5.89 2.52 -7.63
N LEU A 17 -4.82 3.20 -7.24
CA LEU A 17 -3.47 2.89 -7.71
C LEU A 17 -2.87 1.82 -6.80
N ALA A 18 -3.00 0.57 -7.22
CA ALA A 18 -2.24 -0.55 -6.70
C ALA A 18 -0.75 -0.31 -6.99
N VAL A 19 0.04 0.07 -5.98
CA VAL A 19 1.49 0.30 -6.15
C VAL A 19 2.27 -0.82 -5.48
N ILE A 20 3.20 -1.43 -6.24
CA ILE A 20 4.29 -2.24 -5.69
C ILE A 20 5.43 -1.28 -5.40
N HIS A 21 5.80 -1.14 -4.13
CA HIS A 21 6.92 -0.27 -3.76
C HIS A 21 8.25 -0.98 -4.00
N ASP A 22 9.27 -0.23 -4.43
CA ASP A 22 10.66 -0.65 -4.24
C ASP A 22 11.14 -0.30 -2.83
N ASN A 23 12.28 -0.86 -2.43
CA ASN A 23 12.85 -0.71 -1.09
C ASN A 23 12.99 0.77 -0.65
N CYS A 24 13.50 1.63 -1.53
CA CYS A 24 13.71 3.06 -1.26
C CYS A 24 12.39 3.84 -1.28
N SER A 25 11.46 3.44 -2.14
CA SER A 25 10.12 4.04 -2.22
C SER A 25 9.32 3.79 -0.94
N LEU A 26 9.39 2.58 -0.37
CA LEU A 26 8.79 2.32 0.94
C LEU A 26 9.52 3.06 2.06
N ALA A 27 10.85 3.09 2.07
CA ALA A 27 11.61 3.83 3.07
C ALA A 27 11.26 5.33 3.11
N ARG A 28 11.09 5.94 1.93
CA ARG A 28 10.65 7.33 1.79
C ARG A 28 9.22 7.54 2.27
N GLU A 29 8.33 6.59 1.99
CA GLU A 29 6.96 6.66 2.50
C GLU A 29 6.95 6.58 4.03
N LEU A 30 7.67 5.63 4.64
CA LEU A 30 7.80 5.52 6.09
C LEU A 30 8.33 6.83 6.72
N LYS A 31 9.32 7.46 6.09
CA LYS A 31 9.82 8.78 6.51
C LYS A 31 8.77 9.88 6.40
N ASN A 32 7.96 9.87 5.34
CA ASN A 32 6.86 10.84 5.17
C ASN A 32 5.73 10.65 6.18
N HIS A 33 5.61 9.45 6.76
CA HIS A 33 4.65 9.10 7.83
C HIS A 33 5.27 9.20 9.24
N ASP A 34 6.36 9.96 9.39
CA ASP A 34 7.03 10.25 10.67
C ASP A 34 7.53 9.01 11.43
N ILE A 35 7.84 7.92 10.72
CA ILE A 35 8.52 6.76 11.32
C ILE A 35 9.99 7.15 11.61
N PRO A 36 10.52 6.85 12.82
CA PRO A 36 11.91 7.11 13.16
C PRO A 36 12.89 6.47 12.17
N GLU A 37 13.94 7.20 11.78
CA GLU A 37 14.87 6.77 10.73
C GLU A 37 15.63 5.48 11.12
N GLU A 38 15.82 5.27 12.42
CA GLU A 38 16.37 4.04 13.00
C GLU A 38 15.47 2.80 12.82
N ASP A 39 14.15 3.00 12.72
CA ASP A 39 13.16 1.92 12.62
C ASP A 39 12.81 1.58 11.16
N ILE A 40 13.06 2.51 10.23
CA ILE A 40 12.78 2.33 8.80
C ILE A 40 13.34 1.01 8.25
N PRO A 41 14.61 0.61 8.51
CA PRO A 41 15.15 -0.65 8.01
C PRO A 41 14.36 -1.87 8.48
N THR A 42 13.86 -1.85 9.73
CA THR A 42 13.07 -2.92 10.32
C THR A 42 11.73 -3.05 9.61
N TRP A 43 11.03 -1.93 9.39
CA TRP A 43 9.74 -1.91 8.69
C TRP A 43 9.85 -2.29 7.22
N VAL A 44 10.91 -1.86 6.54
CA VAL A 44 11.20 -2.26 5.15
C VAL A 44 11.48 -3.76 5.07
N CYS A 45 12.26 -4.32 6.01
CA CYS A 45 12.52 -5.76 6.06
C CYS A 45 11.22 -6.56 6.25
N LEU A 46 10.38 -6.13 7.19
CA LEU A 46 9.08 -6.76 7.45
C LEU A 46 8.20 -6.75 6.20
N ALA A 47 8.00 -5.59 5.57
CA ALA A 47 7.17 -5.48 4.38
C ALA A 47 7.71 -6.30 3.20
N ASN A 48 9.03 -6.42 3.05
CA ASN A 48 9.62 -7.28 2.04
C ASN A 48 9.28 -8.76 2.28
N HIS A 49 9.40 -9.22 3.53
CA HIS A 49 9.22 -10.62 3.87
C HIS A 49 7.75 -11.06 3.90
N GLU A 50 6.86 -10.18 4.38
CA GLU A 50 5.44 -10.50 4.55
C GLU A 50 4.61 -10.33 3.27
N SER A 51 4.99 -9.39 2.40
CA SER A 51 4.19 -9.06 1.21
C SER A 51 4.99 -8.84 -0.07
N GLY A 52 6.33 -8.87 -0.02
CA GLY A 52 7.16 -8.49 -1.16
C GLY A 52 6.88 -7.05 -1.63
N PHE A 53 6.57 -6.15 -0.69
CA PHE A 53 6.13 -4.78 -0.94
C PHE A 53 4.82 -4.62 -1.72
N ASN A 54 4.06 -5.71 -1.90
CA ASN A 54 2.77 -5.69 -2.58
C ASN A 54 1.65 -5.28 -1.61
N THR A 55 1.09 -4.09 -1.82
CA THR A 55 -0.01 -3.53 -1.03
C THR A 55 -1.33 -4.32 -1.14
N HIS A 56 -1.44 -5.23 -2.12
CA HIS A 56 -2.60 -6.10 -2.33
C HIS A 56 -2.37 -7.55 -1.85
N HIS A 57 -1.25 -7.85 -1.19
CA HIS A 57 -0.98 -9.20 -0.71
C HIS A 57 -2.01 -9.60 0.37
N VAL A 58 -2.68 -10.74 0.17
CA VAL A 58 -3.60 -11.35 1.14
C VAL A 58 -2.95 -12.60 1.69
N GLY A 59 -2.70 -12.63 3.00
CA GLY A 59 -2.13 -13.78 3.69
C GLY A 59 -3.06 -15.00 3.69
N VAL A 60 -2.50 -16.17 3.95
CA VAL A 60 -3.30 -17.38 4.16
C VAL A 60 -4.14 -17.26 5.44
N PRO A 61 -5.35 -17.87 5.49
CA PRO A 61 -6.17 -17.84 6.70
C PRO A 61 -5.43 -18.45 7.90
N ASP A 62 -5.49 -17.77 9.05
CA ASP A 62 -4.91 -18.28 10.29
C ASP A 62 -5.64 -19.58 10.71
N PRO A 63 -4.91 -20.72 10.86
CA PRO A 63 -5.49 -21.96 11.34
C PRO A 63 -6.17 -21.88 12.71
N SER A 64 -5.80 -20.90 13.55
CA SER A 64 -6.35 -20.70 14.89
C SER A 64 -7.79 -20.19 14.89
N ASN A 65 -8.23 -19.59 13.77
CA ASN A 65 -9.54 -18.97 13.62
C ASN A 65 -10.55 -19.87 12.88
N ARG A 66 -10.33 -21.20 12.93
CA ARG A 66 -11.19 -22.24 12.34
C ARG A 66 -12.03 -22.95 13.40
#